data_AF-A0A1J0KW78-F1
#
_entry.id   AF-A0A1J0KW78-F1
#
_cell.length_a   1.000
_cell.length_b   1.000
_cell.length_c   1.000
_cell.angle_alpha   90.00
_cell.angle_beta   90.00
_cell.angle_gamma   90.00
#
_symmetry.space_group_name_H-M   'P 1'
#
loop_
_entity.id
_entity.type
_entity.pdbx_description
1 polymer ?
#
loop_
_entity_poly.entity_id
_entity_poly.type
_entity_poly.pdbx_seq_one_letter_code
_entity_poly.pdbx_strand_id
1 'polypeptide(L)'
;MMNMLKKISCVILLLGFSSSFAFDDKFLADGYWMQKDQKTGKNLSIIHIYKNADGKENAQMFVPLSVVEKGKVMPPMIYCENCGKGSAYGNEYDYSSGTERYQGLEFAWNAKEAEECAPGPQGPVYDQGAVLNPYDGQYYHLKAQTIENGNKLYVRAYMGWLGRTEYWERLSEEEAVKIKKMCGLTKKNVYPYQNKNKEIVDQKLFDECSGRDFVKNPC
;
A
#
# COMPACT_ATOMS: atom_id res chain seq x y z
N MET A 1 -56.07 17.48 51.85
CA MET A 1 -54.95 16.82 52.56
C MET A 1 -54.55 15.60 51.74
N MET A 2 -53.26 15.54 51.40
CA MET A 2 -52.52 14.48 50.68
C MET A 2 -52.84 14.15 49.22
N ASN A 3 -51.74 14.10 48.48
CA ASN A 3 -51.54 13.95 47.05
C ASN A 3 -51.08 12.50 46.74
N MET A 4 -50.97 12.17 45.45
CA MET A 4 -50.05 11.16 44.88
C MET A 4 -50.53 9.70 44.84
N LEU A 5 -50.26 8.87 43.82
CA LEU A 5 -49.12 8.83 42.91
C LEU A 5 -49.54 8.06 41.63
N LYS A 6 -49.50 8.70 40.45
CA LYS A 6 -49.57 7.99 39.17
C LYS A 6 -48.28 7.18 39.03
N LYS A 7 -48.37 5.86 38.90
CA LYS A 7 -47.22 4.99 38.58
C LYS A 7 -46.74 5.28 37.16
N ILE A 8 -45.81 6.21 37.02
CA ILE A 8 -45.02 6.40 35.80
C ILE A 8 -43.93 5.34 35.86
N SER A 9 -44.08 4.30 35.04
CA SER A 9 -43.03 3.30 34.83
C SER A 9 -41.90 3.98 34.03
N CYS A 10 -40.88 4.47 34.72
CA CYS A 10 -39.65 4.95 34.09
C CYS A 10 -38.94 3.76 33.41
N VAL A 11 -39.15 3.61 32.12
CA VAL A 11 -38.24 2.83 31.26
C VAL A 11 -36.98 3.68 31.12
N ILE A 12 -35.96 3.36 31.93
CA ILE A 12 -34.63 3.95 31.79
C ILE A 12 -33.99 3.31 30.55
N LEU A 13 -34.09 3.99 29.41
CA LEU A 13 -33.26 3.67 28.23
C LEU A 13 -31.82 4.04 28.60
N LEU A 14 -31.01 3.04 28.98
CA LEU A 14 -29.56 3.16 29.03
C LEU A 14 -29.05 3.32 27.59
N LEU A 15 -28.98 4.57 27.11
CA LEU A 15 -28.19 4.93 25.93
C LEU A 15 -26.72 4.74 26.31
N GLY A 16 -26.21 3.51 26.14
CA GLY A 16 -24.79 3.24 26.19
C GLY A 16 -24.12 4.04 25.08
N PHE A 17 -23.45 5.13 25.44
CA PHE A 17 -22.55 5.86 24.55
C PHE A 17 -21.33 4.95 24.32
N SER A 18 -21.41 4.06 23.33
CA SER A 18 -20.24 3.36 22.81
C SER A 18 -19.41 4.38 22.04
N SER A 19 -18.45 5.00 22.72
CA SER A 19 -17.44 5.85 22.09
C SER A 19 -16.53 4.96 21.24
N SER A 20 -16.82 4.85 19.95
CA SER A 20 -15.87 4.30 18.98
C SER A 20 -14.71 5.29 18.86
N PHE A 21 -13.54 4.93 19.37
CA PHE A 21 -12.31 5.69 19.12
C PHE A 21 -11.93 5.47 17.65
N ALA A 22 -12.16 6.48 16.81
CA ALA A 22 -11.61 6.51 15.46
C ALA A 22 -10.18 7.04 15.51
N PHE A 23 -9.27 6.39 14.79
CA PHE A 23 -7.95 6.95 14.53
C PHE A 23 -8.07 8.19 13.64
N ASP A 24 -7.19 9.17 13.85
CA ASP A 24 -6.96 10.25 12.87
C ASP A 24 -6.44 9.62 11.57
N ASP A 25 -6.98 10.05 10.41
CA ASP A 25 -6.71 9.49 9.08
C ASP A 25 -5.21 9.32 8.79
N LYS A 26 -4.36 10.19 9.34
CA LYS A 26 -2.89 10.06 9.17
C LYS A 26 -2.30 8.76 9.71
N PHE A 27 -2.97 8.13 10.67
CA PHE A 27 -2.58 6.85 11.26
C PHE A 27 -3.15 5.64 10.48
N LEU A 28 -4.12 5.84 9.59
CA LEU A 28 -4.65 4.77 8.75
C LEU A 28 -3.66 4.38 7.67
N ALA A 29 -3.70 3.12 7.24
CA ALA A 29 -2.80 2.64 6.18
C ALA A 29 -3.22 3.16 4.80
N ASP A 30 -4.50 3.51 4.61
CA ASP A 30 -5.01 4.10 3.38
C ASP A 30 -4.13 5.27 2.89
N GLY A 31 -3.93 5.32 1.57
CA GLY A 31 -3.17 6.37 0.89
C GLY A 31 -2.00 5.86 0.07
N TYR A 32 -1.07 6.78 -0.20
CA TYR A 32 0.02 6.56 -1.15
C TYR A 32 1.37 6.48 -0.44
N TRP A 33 2.19 5.53 -0.85
CA TRP A 33 3.41 5.15 -0.15
C TRP A 33 4.58 4.97 -1.12
N MET A 34 5.68 5.68 -0.89
CA MET A 34 6.93 5.54 -1.61
C MET A 34 7.75 4.39 -1.01
N GLN A 35 7.98 3.35 -1.81
CA GLN A 35 8.91 2.27 -1.50
C GLN A 35 10.31 2.64 -2.02
N LYS A 36 11.32 2.53 -1.16
CA LYS A 36 12.73 2.73 -1.51
C LYS A 36 13.56 1.49 -1.24
N ASP A 37 14.56 1.23 -2.08
CA ASP A 37 15.56 0.22 -1.80
C ASP A 37 16.39 0.64 -0.58
N GLN A 38 16.39 -0.17 0.48
CA GLN A 38 17.01 0.20 1.76
C GLN A 38 18.54 0.36 1.67
N LYS A 39 19.19 -0.23 0.66
CA LYS A 39 20.65 -0.17 0.51
C LYS A 39 21.10 1.06 -0.28
N THR A 40 20.38 1.38 -1.35
CA THR A 40 20.76 2.42 -2.31
C THR A 40 19.94 3.71 -2.15
N GLY A 41 18.81 3.66 -1.43
CA GLY A 41 17.86 4.76 -1.29
C GLY A 41 17.06 5.06 -2.55
N LYS A 42 17.17 4.23 -3.59
CA LYS A 42 16.49 4.45 -4.88
C LYS A 42 15.01 4.15 -4.78
N ASN A 43 14.20 4.96 -5.45
CA ASN A 43 12.76 4.80 -5.49
C ASN A 43 12.40 3.56 -6.32
N LEU A 44 11.74 2.59 -5.70
CA LEU A 44 11.30 1.37 -6.35
C LEU A 44 9.91 1.53 -6.92
N SER A 45 8.97 2.05 -6.12
CA SER A 45 7.59 2.21 -6.52
C SER A 45 6.81 3.20 -5.65
N ILE A 46 5.65 3.60 -6.16
CA ILE A 46 4.56 4.17 -5.37
C ILE A 46 3.46 3.11 -5.29
N ILE A 47 2.99 2.87 -4.08
CA ILE A 47 1.95 1.89 -3.75
C ILE A 47 0.73 2.67 -3.28
N HIS A 48 -0.45 2.28 -3.75
CA HIS A 48 -1.73 2.82 -3.27
C HIS A 48 -2.42 1.75 -2.42
N ILE A 49 -2.64 2.06 -1.15
CA ILE A 49 -3.38 1.24 -0.20
C ILE A 49 -4.78 1.82 -0.05
N TYR A 50 -5.79 0.96 -0.07
CA TYR A 50 -7.18 1.35 0.05
C TYR A 50 -8.03 0.27 0.70
N LYS A 51 -9.05 0.72 1.42
CA LYS A 51 -10.11 -0.13 1.93
C LYS A 51 -11.01 -0.69 0.81
N ASN A 52 -11.18 -2.00 0.79
CA ASN A 52 -12.09 -2.71 -0.11
C ASN A 52 -13.54 -2.70 0.42
N ALA A 53 -14.47 -3.30 -0.34
CA ALA A 53 -15.90 -3.30 0.01
C ALA A 53 -16.23 -4.00 1.34
N ASP A 54 -15.36 -4.90 1.79
CA ASP A 54 -15.50 -5.63 3.06
C ASP A 54 -14.81 -4.90 4.24
N GLY A 55 -14.26 -3.71 4.01
CA GLY A 55 -13.58 -2.93 5.05
C GLY A 55 -12.13 -3.35 5.33
N LYS A 56 -11.53 -4.20 4.49
CA LYS A 56 -10.14 -4.66 4.61
C LYS A 56 -9.21 -3.90 3.67
N GLU A 57 -7.93 -3.83 3.98
CA GLU A 57 -6.94 -3.15 3.16
C GLU A 57 -6.45 -4.03 2.00
N ASN A 58 -6.52 -3.46 0.80
CA ASN A 58 -5.85 -3.96 -0.41
C ASN A 58 -4.76 -2.96 -0.83
N ALA A 59 -3.83 -3.41 -1.67
CA ALA A 59 -2.84 -2.52 -2.28
C ALA A 59 -2.60 -2.82 -3.76
N GLN A 60 -2.42 -1.75 -4.52
CA GLN A 60 -2.05 -1.82 -5.95
C GLN A 60 -0.76 -1.06 -6.24
N MET A 61 -0.05 -1.51 -7.26
CA MET A 61 1.15 -0.87 -7.78
C MET A 61 0.77 0.42 -8.53
N PHE A 62 0.82 1.56 -7.84
CA PHE A 62 0.35 2.82 -8.41
C PHE A 62 1.30 3.36 -9.49
N VAL A 63 2.61 3.34 -9.23
CA VAL A 63 3.67 3.71 -10.18
C VAL A 63 4.94 2.90 -9.90
N PRO A 64 5.37 2.01 -10.79
CA PRO A 64 6.71 1.44 -10.73
C PRO A 64 7.75 2.47 -11.18
N LEU A 65 8.85 2.63 -10.43
CA LEU A 65 9.87 3.67 -10.68
C LEU A 65 11.22 3.08 -11.08
N SER A 66 11.68 2.02 -10.40
CA SER A 66 12.90 1.29 -10.76
C SER A 66 12.96 -0.08 -10.10
N VAL A 67 13.96 -0.88 -10.49
CA VAL A 67 14.38 -2.08 -9.78
C VAL A 67 15.88 -2.00 -9.50
N VAL A 68 16.31 -2.48 -8.34
CA VAL A 68 17.73 -2.54 -7.97
C VAL A 68 18.18 -4.00 -7.93
N GLU A 69 19.00 -4.40 -8.90
CA GLU A 69 19.57 -5.75 -8.96
C GLU A 69 21.09 -5.70 -8.92
N LYS A 70 21.68 -6.39 -7.93
CA LYS A 70 23.14 -6.43 -7.73
C LYS A 70 23.78 -5.02 -7.73
N GLY A 71 23.07 -4.04 -7.16
CA GLY A 71 23.50 -2.64 -7.06
C GLY A 71 23.28 -1.80 -8.32
N LYS A 72 22.72 -2.36 -9.40
CA LYS A 72 22.38 -1.64 -10.62
C LYS A 72 20.91 -1.23 -10.58
N VAL A 73 20.66 0.04 -10.87
CA VAL A 73 19.31 0.60 -11.01
C VAL A 73 18.86 0.41 -12.45
N MET A 74 17.72 -0.24 -12.65
CA MET A 74 17.18 -0.59 -13.96
C MET A 74 15.72 -0.13 -14.08
N PRO A 75 15.21 0.08 -15.32
CA PRO A 75 13.79 0.29 -15.54
C PRO A 75 12.98 -0.87 -14.96
N PRO A 76 11.82 -0.59 -14.34
CA PRO A 76 10.98 -1.64 -13.78
C PRO A 76 10.25 -2.40 -14.88
N MET A 77 9.71 -3.57 -14.55
CA MET A 77 8.91 -4.36 -15.48
C MET A 77 7.62 -3.64 -15.90
N ILE A 78 7.11 -3.98 -17.08
CA ILE A 78 5.87 -3.41 -17.65
C ILE A 78 4.69 -4.35 -17.40
N TYR A 79 4.94 -5.65 -17.52
CA TYR A 79 3.96 -6.71 -17.29
C TYR A 79 4.46 -7.63 -16.20
N CYS A 80 3.55 -8.23 -15.44
CA CYS A 80 3.91 -9.28 -14.50
C CYS A 80 3.94 -10.64 -15.18
N GLU A 81 5.11 -11.00 -15.70
CA GLU A 81 5.31 -12.22 -16.49
C GLU A 81 5.22 -13.49 -15.63
N ASN A 82 5.52 -13.41 -14.34
CA ASN A 82 5.62 -14.55 -13.42
C ASN A 82 4.58 -14.54 -12.28
N CYS A 83 3.54 -13.70 -12.35
CA CYS A 83 2.61 -13.53 -11.21
C CYS A 83 1.73 -14.77 -10.95
N GLY A 84 1.49 -15.62 -11.95
CA GLY A 84 0.75 -16.87 -11.77
C GLY A 84 -0.71 -16.65 -11.33
N LYS A 85 -1.30 -17.66 -10.69
CA LYS A 85 -2.68 -17.63 -10.21
C LYS A 85 -2.83 -18.39 -8.91
N GLY A 86 -3.83 -18.03 -8.11
CA GLY A 86 -4.10 -18.71 -6.86
C GLY A 86 -5.20 -18.07 -6.04
N SER A 87 -5.29 -18.53 -4.80
CA SER A 87 -6.23 -18.05 -3.80
C SER A 87 -5.49 -17.77 -2.51
N ALA A 88 -5.65 -16.57 -1.96
CA ALA A 88 -5.07 -16.21 -0.67
C ALA A 88 -6.04 -15.35 0.13
N TYR A 89 -6.33 -15.76 1.37
CA TYR A 89 -7.21 -15.00 2.27
C TYR A 89 -8.58 -14.63 1.67
N GLY A 90 -9.16 -15.54 0.89
CA GLY A 90 -10.45 -15.34 0.21
C GLY A 90 -10.38 -14.46 -1.04
N ASN A 91 -9.18 -14.07 -1.48
CA ASN A 91 -8.97 -13.40 -2.76
C ASN A 91 -8.47 -14.39 -3.81
N GLU A 92 -9.26 -14.61 -4.86
CA GLU A 92 -8.84 -15.32 -6.06
C GLU A 92 -8.14 -14.34 -7.02
N TYR A 93 -7.00 -14.72 -7.57
CA TYR A 93 -6.30 -13.94 -8.58
C TYR A 93 -5.80 -14.84 -9.71
N ASP A 94 -5.88 -14.33 -10.94
CA ASP A 94 -5.29 -14.97 -12.11
C ASP A 94 -4.53 -13.94 -12.93
N TYR A 95 -3.21 -13.97 -12.77
CA TYR A 95 -2.22 -13.19 -13.52
C TYR A 95 -1.28 -14.15 -14.29
N SER A 96 -1.79 -15.33 -14.66
CA SER A 96 -1.00 -16.37 -15.32
C SER A 96 -0.83 -16.11 -16.82
N SER A 97 -1.48 -15.08 -17.38
CA SER A 97 -1.29 -14.72 -18.78
C SER A 97 0.07 -14.08 -19.04
N GLY A 98 0.68 -13.47 -18.03
CA GLY A 98 1.94 -12.75 -18.16
C GLY A 98 1.80 -11.40 -18.88
N THR A 99 0.57 -10.97 -19.16
CA THR A 99 0.27 -9.72 -19.88
C THR A 99 -0.39 -8.66 -19.01
N GLU A 100 -0.58 -8.97 -17.73
CA GLU A 100 -1.12 -8.04 -16.75
C GLU A 100 -0.14 -6.89 -16.57
N ARG A 101 -0.60 -5.66 -16.84
CA ARG A 101 0.22 -4.47 -16.66
C ARG A 101 0.57 -4.34 -15.19
N TYR A 102 1.86 -4.22 -14.89
CA TYR A 102 2.34 -4.11 -13.52
C TYR A 102 1.85 -2.83 -12.84
N GLN A 103 1.84 -1.69 -13.55
CA GLN A 103 1.16 -0.50 -13.07
C GLN A 103 -0.36 -0.70 -13.05
N GLY A 104 -0.94 -0.64 -11.85
CA GLY A 104 -2.36 -0.88 -11.56
C GLY A 104 -2.64 -2.32 -11.09
N LEU A 105 -1.64 -3.19 -11.04
CA LEU A 105 -1.82 -4.56 -10.56
C LEU A 105 -2.05 -4.53 -9.05
N GLU A 106 -3.16 -5.12 -8.61
CA GLU A 106 -3.43 -5.36 -7.19
C GLU A 106 -2.58 -6.54 -6.73
N PHE A 107 -1.72 -6.32 -5.75
CA PHE A 107 -0.72 -7.30 -5.31
C PHE A 107 -0.77 -7.57 -3.81
N ALA A 108 -1.61 -6.86 -3.06
CA ALA A 108 -1.88 -7.18 -1.67
C ALA A 108 -3.37 -7.13 -1.38
N TRP A 109 -3.84 -8.07 -0.55
CA TRP A 109 -5.27 -8.34 -0.39
C TRP A 109 -5.64 -8.62 1.05
N ASN A 110 -6.83 -8.13 1.41
CA ASN A 110 -7.62 -8.54 2.57
C ASN A 110 -6.90 -8.40 3.92
N ALA A 111 -5.95 -7.48 4.05
CA ALA A 111 -5.34 -7.22 5.35
C ALA A 111 -6.39 -6.58 6.28
N LYS A 112 -6.71 -7.29 7.36
CA LYS A 112 -7.71 -6.92 8.35
C LYS A 112 -7.06 -6.08 9.44
N GLU A 113 -7.73 -5.03 9.87
CA GLU A 113 -7.39 -4.32 11.10
C GLU A 113 -7.48 -5.27 12.29
N ALA A 114 -6.38 -5.43 13.03
CA ALA A 114 -6.33 -6.21 14.24
C ALA A 114 -7.04 -5.48 15.38
N GLU A 115 -7.69 -6.22 16.27
CA GLU A 115 -8.44 -5.67 17.41
C GLU A 115 -7.54 -4.98 18.46
N GLU A 116 -6.22 -5.23 18.39
CA GLU A 116 -5.24 -4.62 19.29
C GLU A 116 -4.88 -3.20 18.86
N CYS A 117 -5.46 -2.22 19.54
CA CYS A 117 -4.98 -0.84 19.52
C CYS A 117 -3.65 -0.76 20.27
N ALA A 118 -2.55 -0.46 19.57
CA ALA A 118 -1.33 -0.06 20.25
C ALA A 118 -1.48 1.41 20.71
N PRO A 119 -1.52 1.72 22.03
CA PRO A 119 -1.47 3.10 22.47
C PRO A 119 -0.10 3.70 22.13
N GLY A 120 -0.06 4.81 21.38
CA GLY A 120 1.20 5.48 21.02
C GLY A 120 1.14 6.28 19.71
N PRO A 121 2.29 6.73 19.16
CA PRO A 121 2.39 7.41 17.87
C PRO A 121 2.24 6.48 16.65
N GLN A 122 1.69 5.27 16.84
CA GLN A 122 1.46 4.26 15.82
C GLN A 122 -0.03 4.15 15.49
N GLY A 123 -0.34 3.76 14.27
CA GLY A 123 -1.70 3.40 13.88
C GLY A 123 -2.06 1.96 14.21
N PRO A 124 -3.26 1.53 13.78
CA PRO A 124 -3.68 0.16 13.96
C PRO A 124 -2.79 -0.81 13.18
N VAL A 125 -2.72 -2.04 13.68
CA VAL A 125 -2.02 -3.13 12.99
C VAL A 125 -2.98 -3.73 11.97
N TYR A 126 -2.49 -3.96 10.75
CA TYR A 126 -3.21 -4.69 9.72
C TYR A 126 -2.52 -6.03 9.51
N ASP A 127 -3.23 -7.14 9.63
CA ASP A 127 -2.72 -8.50 9.46
C ASP A 127 -3.74 -9.39 8.73
N GLN A 128 -3.55 -10.72 8.72
CA GLN A 128 -4.47 -11.65 8.03
C GLN A 128 -4.71 -11.32 6.55
N GLY A 129 -3.71 -10.74 5.88
CA GLY A 129 -3.71 -10.49 4.45
C GLY A 129 -2.59 -11.25 3.75
N ALA A 130 -2.61 -11.18 2.42
CA ALA A 130 -1.53 -11.69 1.59
C ALA A 130 -0.93 -10.60 0.71
N VAL A 131 0.34 -10.80 0.35
CA VAL A 131 1.06 -10.00 -0.64
C VAL A 131 1.71 -10.92 -1.66
N LEU A 132 1.49 -10.68 -2.94
CA LEU A 132 2.09 -11.36 -4.07
C LEU A 132 3.49 -10.79 -4.33
N ASN A 133 4.47 -11.68 -4.50
CA ASN A 133 5.76 -11.32 -5.06
C ASN A 133 5.70 -11.44 -6.59
N PRO A 134 5.81 -10.32 -7.34
CA PRO A 134 5.69 -10.35 -8.80
C PRO A 134 6.85 -11.06 -9.51
N TYR A 135 7.96 -11.35 -8.82
CA TYR A 135 9.13 -11.98 -9.41
C TYR A 135 9.07 -13.51 -9.42
N ASP A 136 8.34 -14.12 -8.49
CA ASP A 136 8.21 -15.58 -8.37
C ASP A 136 6.76 -16.09 -8.36
N GLY A 137 5.77 -15.19 -8.32
CA GLY A 137 4.34 -15.53 -8.32
C GLY A 137 3.85 -16.13 -7.01
N GLN A 138 4.68 -16.17 -5.97
CA GLN A 138 4.28 -16.66 -4.65
C GLN A 138 3.65 -15.54 -3.85
N TYR A 139 2.63 -15.89 -3.06
CA TYR A 139 2.13 -14.98 -2.04
C TYR A 139 2.76 -15.29 -0.68
N TYR A 140 2.81 -14.25 0.15
CA TYR A 140 3.30 -14.29 1.52
C TYR A 140 2.26 -13.67 2.45
N HIS A 141 2.28 -14.05 3.72
CA HIS A 141 1.48 -13.38 4.74
C HIS A 141 1.94 -11.93 4.91
N LEU A 142 0.99 -11.02 5.06
CA LEU A 142 1.23 -9.59 5.19
C LEU A 142 0.90 -9.12 6.60
N LYS A 143 1.79 -8.28 7.15
CA LYS A 143 1.50 -7.42 8.30
C LYS A 143 1.96 -6.00 7.99
N ALA A 144 1.14 -5.01 8.32
CA ALA A 144 1.47 -3.59 8.14
C ALA A 144 1.04 -2.76 9.36
N GLN A 145 1.74 -1.65 9.62
CA GLN A 145 1.39 -0.70 10.66
C GLN A 145 1.99 0.66 10.34
N THR A 146 1.21 1.74 10.46
CA THR A 146 1.79 3.08 10.37
C THR A 146 2.58 3.39 11.64
N ILE A 147 3.74 4.00 11.46
CA ILE A 147 4.68 4.38 12.52
C ILE A 147 5.12 5.83 12.30
N GLU A 148 5.93 6.35 13.21
CA GLU A 148 6.47 7.72 13.12
C GLU A 148 5.38 8.77 12.87
N ASN A 149 4.29 8.68 13.66
CA ASN A 149 3.14 9.59 13.58
C ASN A 149 2.46 9.57 12.21
N GLY A 150 2.37 8.39 11.61
CA GLY A 150 1.73 8.20 10.30
C GLY A 150 2.65 8.43 9.10
N ASN A 151 3.88 8.91 9.27
CA ASN A 151 4.74 9.29 8.15
C ASN A 151 5.44 8.11 7.47
N LYS A 152 5.51 6.95 8.15
CA LYS A 152 6.05 5.72 7.58
C LYS A 152 5.09 4.56 7.77
N LEU A 153 5.15 3.61 6.85
CA LEU A 153 4.48 2.33 6.95
C LEU A 153 5.53 1.24 7.16
N TYR A 154 5.47 0.57 8.30
CA TYR A 154 6.12 -0.73 8.47
C TYR A 154 5.35 -1.77 7.67
N VAL A 155 6.05 -2.55 6.85
CA VAL A 155 5.46 -3.66 6.08
C VAL A 155 6.31 -4.91 6.27
N ARG A 156 5.67 -6.05 6.52
CA ARG A 156 6.33 -7.36 6.61
C ARG A 156 5.62 -8.38 5.75
N ALA A 157 6.36 -8.99 4.83
CA ALA A 157 5.96 -10.16 4.07
C ALA A 157 6.68 -11.40 4.66
N TYR A 158 5.94 -12.47 4.98
CA TYR A 158 6.54 -13.63 5.65
C TYR A 158 5.86 -14.97 5.31
N MET A 159 6.61 -16.06 5.51
CA MET A 159 6.14 -17.44 5.47
C MET A 159 6.71 -18.17 6.69
N GLY A 160 5.86 -18.56 7.64
CA GLY A 160 6.31 -19.04 8.94
C GLY A 160 7.17 -18.01 9.68
N TRP A 161 8.39 -18.38 10.09
CA TRP A 161 9.32 -17.50 10.82
C TRP A 161 10.24 -16.66 9.90
N LEU A 162 10.33 -17.00 8.61
CA LEU A 162 11.12 -16.29 7.62
C LEU A 162 10.31 -15.16 6.99
N GLY A 163 10.94 -14.01 6.75
CA GLY A 163 10.28 -12.90 6.09
C GLY A 163 11.20 -11.73 5.81
N ARG A 164 10.66 -10.74 5.12
CA ARG A 164 11.32 -9.46 4.84
C ARG A 164 10.50 -8.32 5.42
N THR A 165 11.20 -7.30 5.87
CA THR A 165 10.60 -6.08 6.41
C THR A 165 11.04 -4.90 5.57
N GLU A 166 10.07 -4.06 5.26
CA GLU A 166 10.25 -2.81 4.54
C GLU A 166 9.65 -1.64 5.31
N TYR A 167 10.08 -0.45 4.93
CA TYR A 167 9.57 0.80 5.46
C TYR A 167 9.26 1.71 4.27
N TRP A 168 8.00 2.09 4.12
CA TRP A 168 7.56 2.98 3.04
C TRP A 168 7.27 4.36 3.62
N GLU A 169 7.52 5.40 2.83
CA GLU A 169 7.34 6.78 3.24
C GLU A 169 6.03 7.33 2.67
N ARG A 170 5.25 8.06 3.47
CA ARG A 170 3.95 8.58 3.03
C ARG A 170 4.10 9.65 1.95
N LEU A 171 3.22 9.62 0.96
CA LEU A 171 3.01 10.67 -0.03
C LEU A 171 1.59 11.21 0.05
N SER A 172 1.41 12.49 -0.30
CA SER A 172 0.05 12.98 -0.60
C SER A 172 -0.42 12.38 -1.93
N GLU A 173 -1.74 12.29 -2.09
CA GLU A 173 -2.35 11.86 -3.35
C GLU A 173 -1.93 12.75 -4.53
N GLU A 174 -1.92 14.06 -4.32
CA GLU A 174 -1.55 15.06 -5.32
C GLU A 174 -0.13 14.82 -5.85
N GLU A 175 0.80 14.53 -4.93
CA GLU A 175 2.19 14.24 -5.28
C GLU A 175 2.31 12.91 -6.01
N ALA A 176 1.65 11.87 -5.52
CA ALA A 176 1.62 10.58 -6.20
C ALA A 176 1.09 10.71 -7.65
N VAL A 177 0.03 11.48 -7.87
CA VAL A 177 -0.56 11.73 -9.19
C VAL A 177 0.41 12.50 -10.10
N LYS A 178 1.14 13.51 -9.58
CA LYS A 178 2.18 14.21 -10.34
C LYS A 178 3.31 13.26 -10.76
N ILE A 179 3.79 12.43 -9.84
CA ILE A 179 4.84 11.44 -10.14
C ILE A 179 4.34 10.42 -11.16
N LYS A 180 3.09 9.94 -11.05
CA LYS A 180 2.49 9.04 -12.04
C LYS A 180 2.45 9.66 -13.44
N LYS A 181 2.12 10.94 -13.54
CA LYS A 181 2.13 11.66 -14.82
C LYS A 181 3.54 11.80 -15.40
N MET A 182 4.54 11.98 -14.55
CA MET A 182 5.94 12.17 -14.95
C MET A 182 6.67 10.85 -15.27
N CYS A 183 6.46 9.82 -14.45
CA CYS A 183 7.27 8.60 -14.44
C CYS A 183 6.48 7.34 -14.82
N GLY A 184 5.15 7.37 -14.73
CA GLY A 184 4.30 6.21 -14.96
C GLY A 184 4.16 5.83 -16.43
N LEU A 185 3.66 4.62 -16.66
CA LEU A 185 3.44 4.08 -18.01
C LEU A 185 2.50 4.97 -18.82
N THR A 186 2.88 5.24 -20.06
CA THR A 186 2.00 5.87 -21.06
C THR A 186 0.90 4.91 -21.50
N LYS A 187 -0.10 5.43 -22.23
CA LYS A 187 -1.17 4.60 -22.86
C LYS A 187 -0.64 3.50 -23.78
N LYS A 188 0.61 3.61 -24.25
CA LYS A 188 1.28 2.65 -25.14
C LYS A 188 2.11 1.60 -24.39
N ASN A 189 2.03 1.54 -23.05
CA ASN A 189 2.83 0.62 -22.22
C ASN A 189 4.33 0.83 -22.40
N VAL A 190 4.78 2.08 -22.42
CA VAL A 190 6.20 2.47 -22.43
C VAL A 190 6.39 3.56 -21.39
N TYR A 191 7.50 3.53 -20.65
CA TYR A 191 7.86 4.60 -19.72
C TYR A 191 8.28 5.86 -20.48
N PRO A 192 8.03 7.08 -19.95
CA PRO A 192 8.31 8.33 -20.67
C PRO A 192 9.79 8.53 -21.04
N TYR A 193 10.71 7.88 -20.33
CA TYR A 193 12.14 7.91 -20.58
C TYR A 193 12.65 6.80 -21.52
N GLN A 194 11.76 5.97 -22.07
CA GLN A 194 12.09 4.85 -22.95
C GLN A 194 11.58 5.03 -24.39
N ASN A 195 12.28 4.43 -25.35
CA ASN A 195 11.76 4.25 -26.71
C ASN A 195 10.91 2.97 -26.83
N LYS A 196 10.39 2.69 -28.04
CA LYS A 196 9.58 1.49 -28.33
C LYS A 196 10.31 0.15 -28.13
N ASN A 197 11.65 0.17 -28.14
CA ASN A 197 12.50 -1.00 -27.88
C ASN A 197 12.82 -1.16 -26.40
N LYS A 198 12.22 -0.34 -25.51
CA LYS A 198 12.46 -0.29 -24.06
C LYS A 198 13.88 0.17 -23.67
N GLU A 199 14.60 0.80 -24.60
CA GLU A 199 15.90 1.41 -24.32
C GLU A 199 15.69 2.77 -23.67
N ILE A 200 16.51 3.10 -22.66
CA ILE A 200 16.48 4.42 -22.03
C ILE A 200 17.01 5.45 -23.04
N VAL A 201 16.18 6.43 -23.39
CA VAL A 201 16.54 7.55 -24.28
C VAL A 201 16.55 8.90 -23.56
N ASP A 202 16.02 8.96 -22.34
CA ASP A 202 16.10 10.12 -21.45
C ASP A 202 16.64 9.67 -20.08
N GLN A 203 17.98 9.62 -19.97
CA GLN A 203 18.65 9.22 -18.72
C GLN A 203 18.33 10.18 -17.57
N LYS A 204 18.17 11.48 -17.86
CA LYS A 204 17.88 12.50 -16.84
C LYS A 204 16.53 12.25 -16.20
N LEU A 205 15.50 11.95 -17.00
CA LEU A 205 14.18 11.64 -16.47
C LEU A 205 14.17 10.30 -15.71
N PHE A 206 14.91 9.29 -16.16
CA PHE A 206 15.05 8.04 -15.40
C PHE A 206 15.73 8.25 -14.04
N ASP A 207 16.80 9.05 -14.00
CA ASP A 207 17.51 9.39 -12.76
C ASP A 207 16.62 10.20 -11.80
N GLU A 208 15.80 11.11 -12.33
CA GLU A 208 14.78 11.84 -11.55
C GLU A 208 13.76 10.87 -10.94
N CYS A 209 13.15 10.00 -11.75
CA CYS A 209 12.13 9.05 -11.29
C CYS A 209 12.68 8.05 -10.25
N SER A 210 13.89 7.54 -10.48
CA SER A 210 14.52 6.54 -9.61
C SER A 210 15.26 7.12 -8.40
N GLY A 211 15.58 8.42 -8.41
CA GLY A 211 16.54 9.01 -7.46
C GLY A 211 16.06 10.24 -6.69
N ARG A 212 15.05 10.97 -7.14
CA ARG A 212 14.57 12.17 -6.42
C ARG A 212 13.92 11.78 -5.10
N ASP A 213 14.26 12.50 -4.02
CA ASP A 213 13.57 12.38 -2.75
C ASP A 213 12.23 13.14 -2.79
N PHE A 214 11.21 12.53 -3.38
CA PHE A 214 9.88 13.15 -3.58
C PHE A 214 9.18 13.51 -2.27
N VAL A 215 9.51 12.84 -1.16
CA VAL A 215 8.94 13.13 0.15
C VAL A 215 9.49 14.43 0.71
N LYS A 216 10.79 14.70 0.53
CA LYS A 216 11.41 15.96 0.96
C LYS A 216 11.26 17.09 -0.05
N ASN A 217 11.21 16.75 -1.34
CA ASN A 217 11.19 17.70 -2.46
C ASN A 217 10.05 17.35 -3.43
N PRO A 218 8.78 17.61 -3.05
CA PRO A 218 7.62 17.32 -3.91
C PRO A 218 7.66 18.13 -5.23
N CYS A 219 6.96 17.63 -6.24
CA CYS A 219 6.91 18.16 -7.61
C CYS A 219 5.98 19.36 -7.80
#